data_AF-A0A438K157-F1
#
_entry.id   AF-A0A438K157-F1
#
_cell.length_a   1.000
_cell.length_b   1.000
_cell.length_c   1.000
_cell.angle_alpha   90.00
_cell.angle_beta   90.00
_cell.angle_gamma   90.00
#
_symmetry.space_group_name_H-M   'P 1'
#
loop_
_entity.id
_entity.type
_entity.pdbx_description
1 polymer ?
#
loop_
_entity_poly.entity_id
_entity_poly.type
_entity_poly.pdbx_seq_one_letter_code
_entity_poly.pdbx_strand_id
1 'polypeptide(L)'
;MHYLFHFLLLILRNFLQLGDMSDEENGPPEGSAWAELKLPDLLFTDTIRELHAAIGKEWDSLQQSACQTAAGRAMWKHVVHDPVAGLLAGETYLKSFYDKINKDRLNNAREISGVILAVRTLWFDSKLEAALSSFNGGEAQVVLLGAGMDARAYRLSCLKESDVFEVDFPEVLQIKTSLLQAAMEPTNEYQHLRMTAKSLTRVAADIREHDWVEKLQKSGFLQEKNTVWVLEGILYYLSHSQAMQVLKMIADNCGVTHTVLLADFMNKSSTMLSTSTFHFYSDWPDHLLPTLGFSDVKLSQIGDPDANFGLMHDPLNMFNKLRSLPRSVQTHPDDGTPCRRLYLVQASGSPR
;
A
#
# COMPACT_ATOMS: atom_id res chain seq x y z
N MET A 1 19.99 2.57 -1.98
CA MET A 1 18.73 3.36 -2.03
C MET A 1 17.87 3.08 -3.28
N HIS A 2 17.80 1.85 -3.81
CA HIS A 2 17.09 1.58 -5.09
C HIS A 2 16.17 0.34 -5.12
N TYR A 3 15.97 -0.34 -4.00
CA TYR A 3 15.51 -1.73 -4.03
C TYR A 3 13.98 -1.92 -4.08
N LEU A 4 13.18 -1.10 -3.39
CA LEU A 4 11.74 -1.06 -3.65
C LEU A 4 11.34 -0.17 -4.83
N PHE A 5 12.19 0.81 -5.08
CA PHE A 5 12.12 1.70 -6.22
C PHE A 5 12.03 0.90 -7.52
N HIS A 6 12.74 -0.23 -7.62
CA HIS A 6 12.72 -1.07 -8.82
C HIS A 6 11.41 -1.86 -8.99
N PHE A 7 10.70 -2.29 -7.94
CA PHE A 7 9.51 -3.14 -8.11
C PHE A 7 8.28 -2.37 -8.60
N LEU A 8 7.99 -1.20 -8.03
CA LEU A 8 6.98 -0.28 -8.56
C LEU A 8 7.38 0.29 -9.92
N LEU A 9 8.69 0.43 -10.20
CA LEU A 9 9.20 0.74 -11.54
C LEU A 9 9.13 -0.45 -12.51
N LEU A 10 9.09 -1.71 -12.08
CA LEU A 10 9.20 -2.90 -12.96
C LEU A 10 7.87 -3.52 -13.33
N ILE A 11 6.79 -3.08 -12.68
CA ILE A 11 5.43 -3.12 -13.22
C ILE A 11 5.26 -2.03 -14.30
N LEU A 12 6.21 -1.10 -14.46
CA LEU A 12 6.14 0.01 -15.45
C LEU A 12 7.35 0.10 -16.39
N ARG A 13 8.39 -0.72 -16.20
CA ARG A 13 9.58 -0.79 -17.07
C ARG A 13 9.50 -2.04 -17.94
N ASN A 14 8.68 -1.96 -18.95
CA ASN A 14 8.88 -2.67 -20.22
C ASN A 14 8.67 -1.63 -21.32
N PHE A 15 9.70 -0.86 -21.65
CA PHE A 15 10.00 -0.36 -22.99
C PHE A 15 11.31 0.41 -22.89
N LEU A 16 12.40 -0.24 -23.28
CA LEU A 16 13.56 0.37 -23.94
C LEU A 16 14.46 -0.79 -24.39
N GLN A 17 14.12 -1.38 -25.54
CA GLN A 17 15.11 -1.82 -26.52
C GLN A 17 14.41 -2.18 -27.84
N LEU A 18 14.97 -1.61 -28.92
CA LEU A 18 14.81 -1.88 -30.36
C LEU A 18 13.77 -1.05 -31.13
N GLY A 19 14.30 -0.23 -32.05
CA GLY A 19 13.59 0.31 -33.20
C GLY A 19 14.05 1.71 -33.60
N ASP A 20 15.13 1.81 -34.38
CA ASP A 20 15.52 3.01 -35.13
C ASP A 20 14.51 3.31 -36.26
N MET A 21 14.46 4.57 -36.71
CA MET A 21 13.71 5.14 -37.87
C MET A 21 12.23 5.49 -37.63
N SER A 22 11.68 6.67 -37.94
CA SER A 22 12.07 7.79 -38.82
C SER A 22 11.39 9.10 -38.37
N ASP A 23 12.04 10.23 -38.63
CA ASP A 23 11.55 11.60 -38.39
C ASP A 23 10.23 11.91 -39.11
N GLU A 24 9.22 12.37 -38.38
CA GLU A 24 8.24 13.34 -38.89
C GLU A 24 7.93 14.37 -37.78
N GLU A 25 8.30 15.62 -38.07
CA GLU A 25 8.02 16.82 -37.28
C GLU A 25 6.52 17.02 -37.12
N ASN A 26 6.04 16.95 -35.87
CA ASN A 26 4.87 17.71 -35.45
C ASN A 26 5.22 18.40 -34.13
N GLY A 27 5.19 19.74 -34.16
CA GLY A 27 5.53 20.59 -33.02
C GLY A 27 4.72 20.23 -31.76
N PRO A 28 5.25 20.58 -30.57
CA PRO A 28 4.60 20.22 -29.32
C PRO A 28 3.21 20.88 -29.25
N PRO A 29 2.18 20.18 -28.72
CA PRO A 29 0.90 20.81 -28.49
C PRO A 29 1.08 21.92 -27.45
N GLU A 30 0.78 23.16 -27.84
CA GLU A 30 0.61 24.26 -26.89
C GLU A 30 -0.56 23.94 -25.95
N GLY A 31 -0.28 23.86 -24.65
CA GLY A 31 -1.31 23.90 -23.62
C GLY A 31 -1.37 22.72 -22.64
N SER A 32 -0.33 22.51 -21.84
CA SER A 32 -0.50 22.22 -20.40
C SER A 32 0.83 22.40 -19.67
N ALA A 33 1.13 23.62 -19.22
CA ALA A 33 2.07 23.77 -18.11
C ALA A 33 1.41 23.10 -16.90
N TRP A 34 1.78 21.85 -16.63
CA TRP A 34 1.29 21.14 -15.44
C TRP A 34 1.68 21.94 -14.20
N ALA A 35 0.78 21.99 -13.23
CA ALA A 35 0.99 22.71 -11.98
C ALA A 35 2.32 22.27 -11.37
N GLU A 36 3.17 23.26 -11.12
CA GLU A 36 4.45 23.09 -10.43
C GLU A 36 4.26 22.24 -9.17
N LEU A 37 5.21 21.33 -8.90
CA LEU A 37 5.16 20.49 -7.71
C LEU A 37 5.12 21.38 -6.46
N LYS A 38 3.92 21.56 -5.89
CA LYS A 38 3.76 22.24 -4.61
C LYS A 38 4.02 21.26 -3.48
N LEU A 39 5.15 21.45 -2.81
CA LEU A 39 5.51 20.73 -1.60
C LEU A 39 4.82 21.37 -0.39
N PRO A 40 4.44 20.56 0.63
CA PRO A 40 3.99 21.08 1.93
C PRO A 40 5.00 22.06 2.54
N ASP A 41 4.54 23.22 2.99
CA ASP A 41 5.41 24.24 3.60
C ASP A 41 6.09 23.70 4.87
N LEU A 42 5.38 22.83 5.60
CA LEU A 42 5.86 22.21 6.83
C LEU A 42 7.14 21.37 6.61
N LEU A 43 7.38 20.85 5.40
CA LEU A 43 8.60 20.10 5.06
C LEU A 43 9.88 20.93 5.16
N PHE A 44 9.77 22.26 5.11
CA PHE A 44 10.93 23.15 5.14
C PHE A 44 11.31 23.62 6.55
N THR A 45 10.53 23.24 7.57
CA THR A 45 10.89 23.49 8.97
C THR A 45 12.05 22.61 9.41
N ASP A 46 12.93 23.12 10.27
CA ASP A 46 14.12 22.40 10.72
C ASP A 46 13.78 21.05 11.35
N THR A 47 12.75 21.01 12.21
CA THR A 47 12.28 19.79 12.86
C THR A 47 11.88 18.71 11.85
N ILE A 48 11.13 19.06 10.80
CA ILE A 48 10.66 18.08 9.82
C ILE A 48 11.79 17.64 8.89
N ARG A 49 12.69 18.56 8.54
CA ARG A 49 13.91 18.23 7.77
C ARG A 49 14.80 17.26 8.51
N GLU A 50 14.98 17.44 9.82
CA GLU A 50 15.75 16.53 10.66
C GLU A 50 15.13 15.14 10.72
N LEU A 51 13.80 15.04 10.87
CA LEU A 51 13.09 13.75 10.85
C LEU A 51 13.27 13.01 9.52
N HIS A 52 13.11 13.70 8.38
CA HIS A 52 13.33 13.10 7.06
C HIS A 52 14.80 12.78 6.76
N ALA A 53 15.73 13.56 7.32
CA ALA A 53 17.16 13.23 7.25
C ALA A 53 17.49 11.96 8.05
N ALA A 54 16.89 11.79 9.24
CA ALA A 54 17.01 10.57 10.03
C ALA A 54 16.46 9.35 9.27
N ILE A 55 15.29 9.46 8.62
CA ILE A 55 14.76 8.41 7.72
C ILE A 55 15.81 8.03 6.67
N GLY A 56 16.38 9.01 5.96
CA GLY A 56 17.35 8.73 4.89
C GLY A 56 18.65 8.06 5.37
N LYS A 57 19.05 8.32 6.62
CA LYS A 57 20.32 7.85 7.20
C LYS A 57 20.20 6.53 7.95
N GLU A 58 19.10 6.33 8.68
CA GLU A 58 18.95 5.28 9.69
C GLU A 58 18.05 4.14 9.22
N TRP A 59 17.04 4.43 8.39
CA TRP A 59 16.11 3.40 7.93
C TRP A 59 16.69 2.56 6.81
N ASP A 60 16.39 1.27 6.83
CA ASP A 60 16.72 0.38 5.72
C ASP A 60 15.77 0.59 4.51
N SER A 61 15.98 -0.18 3.43
CA SER A 61 15.13 -0.04 2.23
C SER A 61 13.68 -0.47 2.42
N LEU A 62 13.40 -1.36 3.39
CA LEU A 62 12.04 -1.78 3.70
C LEU A 62 11.31 -0.64 4.40
N GLN A 63 11.88 -0.08 5.46
CA GLN A 63 11.29 1.03 6.21
C GLN A 63 11.12 2.28 5.33
N GLN A 64 12.13 2.62 4.52
CA GLN A 64 12.07 3.74 3.57
C GLN A 64 10.95 3.59 2.52
N SER A 65 10.48 2.38 2.26
CA SER A 65 9.36 2.19 1.33
C SER A 65 8.05 2.80 1.81
N ALA A 66 7.88 2.96 3.11
CA ALA A 66 6.70 3.60 3.69
C ALA A 66 6.54 5.03 3.16
N CYS A 67 7.62 5.81 3.10
CA CYS A 67 7.62 7.16 2.51
C CYS A 67 7.36 7.15 1.00
N GLN A 68 7.85 6.12 0.28
CA GLN A 68 7.60 5.98 -1.16
C GLN A 68 6.12 5.72 -1.47
N THR A 69 5.47 4.87 -0.69
CA THR A 69 4.03 4.61 -0.85
C THR A 69 3.20 5.85 -0.50
N ALA A 70 3.59 6.59 0.55
CA ALA A 70 2.99 7.90 0.86
C ALA A 70 3.17 8.91 -0.28
N ALA A 71 4.33 8.96 -0.93
CA ALA A 71 4.55 9.82 -2.10
C ALA A 71 3.60 9.48 -3.24
N GLY A 72 3.37 8.18 -3.50
CA GLY A 72 2.38 7.72 -4.48
C GLY A 72 0.98 8.25 -4.17
N ARG A 73 0.52 8.13 -2.91
CA ARG A 73 -0.77 8.67 -2.49
C ARG A 73 -0.85 10.20 -2.65
N ALA A 74 0.21 10.92 -2.27
CA ALA A 74 0.27 12.37 -2.41
C ALA A 74 0.22 12.84 -3.88
N MET A 75 0.89 12.13 -4.79
CA MET A 75 0.89 12.46 -6.22
C MET A 75 -0.45 12.15 -6.89
N TRP A 76 -1.19 11.17 -6.36
CA TRP A 76 -2.52 10.79 -6.82
C TRP A 76 -3.65 11.44 -5.99
N LYS A 77 -3.38 12.60 -5.35
CA LYS A 77 -4.34 13.32 -4.47
C LYS A 77 -5.68 13.70 -5.10
N HIS A 78 -5.78 13.70 -6.42
CA HIS A 78 -7.01 13.96 -7.17
C HIS A 78 -8.01 12.79 -7.07
N VAL A 79 -7.55 11.60 -6.68
CA VAL A 79 -8.40 10.42 -6.41
C VAL A 79 -8.17 9.81 -5.04
N VAL A 80 -6.94 9.83 -4.51
CA VAL A 80 -6.63 9.38 -3.16
C VAL A 80 -6.62 10.57 -2.20
N HIS A 81 -7.65 10.70 -1.39
CA HIS A 81 -7.73 11.76 -0.38
C HIS A 81 -6.98 11.36 0.89
N ASP A 82 -5.65 11.52 0.87
CA ASP A 82 -4.79 11.43 2.04
C ASP A 82 -4.13 12.79 2.29
N PRO A 83 -4.66 13.59 3.26
CA PRO A 83 -4.21 14.95 3.45
C PRO A 83 -2.74 15.03 3.89
N VAL A 84 -2.24 14.04 4.64
CA VAL A 84 -0.89 14.06 5.22
C VAL A 84 0.13 13.26 4.43
N ALA A 85 -0.27 12.58 3.36
CA ALA A 85 0.62 11.78 2.52
C ALA A 85 1.87 12.55 2.06
N GLY A 86 1.73 13.83 1.72
CA GLY A 86 2.86 14.66 1.29
C GLY A 86 3.89 14.85 2.41
N LEU A 87 3.44 15.18 3.62
CA LEU A 87 4.30 15.35 4.78
C LEU A 87 5.00 14.05 5.16
N LEU A 88 4.27 12.94 5.18
CA LEU A 88 4.79 11.61 5.51
C LEU A 88 5.75 11.07 4.44
N ALA A 89 5.56 11.48 3.19
CA ALA A 89 6.43 11.14 2.08
C ALA A 89 7.78 11.85 2.15
N GLY A 90 7.80 13.13 2.51
CA GLY A 90 9.04 13.93 2.48
C GLY A 90 9.46 14.39 1.08
N GLU A 91 10.29 15.43 1.05
CA GLU A 91 10.70 16.12 -0.17
C GLU A 91 11.35 15.18 -1.19
N THR A 92 12.32 14.36 -0.76
CA THR A 92 13.09 13.46 -1.63
C THR A 92 12.17 12.53 -2.42
N TYR A 93 11.21 11.90 -1.76
CA TYR A 93 10.32 10.95 -2.40
C TYR A 93 9.26 11.64 -3.26
N LEU A 94 8.75 12.81 -2.83
CA LEU A 94 7.81 13.59 -3.65
C LEU A 94 8.44 14.05 -4.96
N LYS A 95 9.63 14.67 -4.91
CA LYS A 95 10.35 15.11 -6.12
C LYS A 95 10.65 13.92 -7.04
N SER A 96 11.16 12.84 -6.47
CA SER A 96 11.48 11.64 -7.24
C SER A 96 10.26 11.03 -7.93
N PHE A 97 9.09 11.05 -7.28
CA PHE A 97 7.86 10.53 -7.86
C PHE A 97 7.28 11.46 -8.93
N TYR A 98 7.34 12.77 -8.69
CA TYR A 98 6.94 13.80 -9.66
C TYR A 98 7.75 13.71 -10.96
N ASP A 99 9.07 13.59 -10.87
CA ASP A 99 9.95 13.46 -12.04
C ASP A 99 9.60 12.23 -12.88
N LYS A 100 9.22 11.12 -12.23
CA LYS A 100 8.76 9.90 -12.93
C LYS A 100 7.45 10.13 -13.65
N ILE A 101 6.45 10.71 -12.98
CA ILE A 101 5.16 11.02 -13.61
C ILE A 101 5.36 11.92 -14.83
N ASN A 102 6.23 12.93 -14.73
CA ASN A 102 6.57 13.79 -15.85
C ASN A 102 7.24 13.01 -16.97
N LYS A 103 8.20 12.15 -16.65
CA LYS A 103 8.84 11.29 -17.64
C LYS A 103 7.85 10.37 -18.34
N ASP A 104 6.94 9.73 -17.61
CA ASP A 104 5.92 8.84 -18.17
C ASP A 104 5.03 9.60 -19.16
N ARG A 105 4.60 10.81 -18.79
CA ARG A 105 3.78 11.68 -19.65
C ARG A 105 4.54 12.15 -20.89
N LEU A 106 5.77 12.62 -20.74
CA LEU A 106 6.60 13.06 -21.87
C LEU A 106 6.85 11.93 -22.87
N ASN A 107 6.91 10.68 -22.40
CA ASN A 107 7.08 9.50 -23.24
C ASN A 107 5.76 8.87 -23.69
N ASN A 108 4.60 9.49 -23.41
CA ASN A 108 3.27 8.93 -23.68
C ASN A 108 3.12 7.49 -23.18
N ALA A 109 3.62 7.21 -21.97
CA ALA A 109 3.50 5.91 -21.34
C ALA A 109 2.02 5.53 -21.18
N ARG A 110 1.70 4.25 -21.41
CA ARG A 110 0.32 3.74 -21.30
C ARG A 110 -0.20 3.78 -19.86
N GLU A 111 0.71 3.78 -18.90
CA GLU A 111 0.43 3.88 -17.48
C GLU A 111 1.31 4.97 -16.85
N ILE A 112 0.71 5.72 -15.94
CA ILE A 112 1.43 6.72 -15.17
C ILE A 112 1.90 6.12 -13.85
N SER A 113 3.15 6.40 -13.49
CA SER A 113 3.73 6.03 -12.20
C SER A 113 2.78 6.31 -11.04
N GLY A 114 2.62 5.30 -10.18
CA GLY A 114 1.77 5.37 -8.98
C GLY A 114 0.31 4.98 -9.16
N VAL A 115 -0.16 4.72 -10.39
CA VAL A 115 -1.56 4.28 -10.61
C VAL A 115 -1.90 3.03 -9.80
N ILE A 116 -0.97 2.07 -9.69
CA ILE A 116 -1.14 0.87 -8.88
C ILE A 116 -1.28 1.17 -7.38
N LEU A 117 -0.56 2.17 -6.86
CA LEU A 117 -0.67 2.59 -5.47
C LEU A 117 -2.02 3.27 -5.22
N ALA A 118 -2.49 4.09 -6.16
CA ALA A 118 -3.80 4.71 -6.07
C ALA A 118 -4.92 3.67 -6.05
N VAL A 119 -4.93 2.73 -7.01
CA VAL A 119 -5.89 1.62 -7.04
C VAL A 119 -5.81 0.79 -5.77
N ARG A 120 -4.60 0.44 -5.31
CA ARG A 120 -4.43 -0.35 -4.09
C ARG A 120 -5.01 0.37 -2.88
N THR A 121 -4.66 1.64 -2.66
CA THR A 121 -5.20 2.42 -1.54
C THR A 121 -6.72 2.49 -1.58
N LEU A 122 -7.31 2.81 -2.75
CA LEU A 122 -8.76 2.89 -2.92
C LEU A 122 -9.47 1.55 -2.68
N TRP A 123 -8.86 0.45 -3.14
CA TRP A 123 -9.39 -0.89 -2.89
C TRP A 123 -9.41 -1.22 -1.40
N PHE A 124 -8.28 -1.04 -0.70
CA PHE A 124 -8.21 -1.29 0.73
C PHE A 124 -9.16 -0.42 1.53
N ASP A 125 -9.29 0.88 1.18
CA ASP A 125 -10.23 1.79 1.83
C ASP A 125 -11.69 1.33 1.64
N SER A 126 -12.06 0.98 0.41
CA SER A 126 -13.40 0.50 0.08
C SER A 126 -13.72 -0.83 0.77
N LYS A 127 -12.78 -1.79 0.80
CA LYS A 127 -13.00 -3.08 1.47
C LYS A 127 -13.04 -2.95 2.99
N LEU A 128 -12.23 -2.06 3.56
CA LEU A 128 -12.26 -1.78 4.99
C LEU A 128 -13.62 -1.20 5.41
N GLU A 129 -14.14 -0.22 4.67
CA GLU A 129 -15.47 0.34 4.91
C GLU A 129 -16.58 -0.72 4.77
N ALA A 130 -16.53 -1.55 3.73
CA ALA A 130 -17.49 -2.62 3.52
C ALA A 130 -17.45 -3.68 4.63
N ALA A 131 -16.24 -4.07 5.09
CA ALA A 131 -16.05 -5.02 6.17
C ALA A 131 -16.57 -4.48 7.51
N LEU A 132 -16.30 -3.22 7.83
CA LEU A 132 -16.83 -2.61 9.07
C LEU A 132 -18.35 -2.50 9.03
N SER A 133 -18.91 -2.18 7.87
CA SER A 133 -20.37 -2.10 7.69
C SER A 133 -21.06 -3.46 7.85
N SER A 134 -20.37 -4.58 7.61
CA SER A 134 -20.96 -5.92 7.74
C SER A 134 -21.07 -6.41 9.20
N PHE A 135 -20.42 -5.74 10.16
CA PHE A 135 -20.45 -6.12 11.58
C PHE A 135 -21.73 -5.69 12.32
N ASN A 136 -22.77 -5.24 11.61
CA ASN A 136 -24.11 -4.92 12.13
C ASN A 136 -24.13 -3.98 13.36
N GLY A 137 -23.21 -3.01 13.42
CA GLY A 137 -23.14 -2.01 14.50
C GLY A 137 -22.45 -2.49 15.79
N GLY A 138 -21.80 -3.65 15.79
CA GLY A 138 -20.92 -4.06 16.88
C GLY A 138 -19.61 -3.25 16.92
N GLU A 139 -19.04 -3.06 18.11
CA GLU A 139 -17.70 -2.47 18.24
C GLU A 139 -16.67 -3.33 17.47
N ALA A 140 -15.94 -2.69 16.56
CA ALA A 140 -14.97 -3.34 15.68
C ALA A 140 -13.55 -2.88 16.00
N GLN A 141 -12.59 -3.78 15.81
CA GLN A 141 -11.17 -3.44 15.86
C GLN A 141 -10.56 -3.49 14.46
N VAL A 142 -9.62 -2.60 14.18
CA VAL A 142 -8.86 -2.59 12.93
C VAL A 142 -7.38 -2.68 13.27
N VAL A 143 -6.68 -3.67 12.73
CA VAL A 143 -5.24 -3.84 12.94
C VAL A 143 -4.51 -3.59 11.62
N LEU A 144 -3.71 -2.53 11.57
CA LEU A 144 -2.81 -2.20 10.46
C LEU A 144 -1.44 -2.83 10.77
N LEU A 145 -1.13 -3.98 10.15
CA LEU A 145 0.15 -4.68 10.34
C LEU A 145 1.19 -4.17 9.33
N GLY A 146 2.31 -3.66 9.82
CA GLY A 146 3.27 -2.91 9.00
C GLY A 146 2.67 -1.56 8.60
N ALA A 147 2.12 -0.83 9.58
CA ALA A 147 1.34 0.38 9.35
C ALA A 147 2.09 1.48 8.57
N GLY A 148 3.42 1.52 8.62
CA GLY A 148 4.27 2.46 7.90
C GLY A 148 3.75 3.90 7.98
N MET A 149 3.65 4.54 6.82
CA MET A 149 3.09 5.88 6.67
C MET A 149 1.58 5.87 6.35
N ASP A 150 0.83 4.84 6.73
CA ASP A 150 -0.63 4.80 6.57
C ASP A 150 -1.31 5.90 7.42
N ALA A 151 -2.24 6.65 6.84
CA ALA A 151 -2.98 7.70 7.53
C ALA A 151 -4.48 7.40 7.68
N ARG A 152 -4.94 6.16 7.46
CA ARG A 152 -6.35 5.77 7.51
C ARG A 152 -7.06 6.24 8.79
N ALA A 153 -6.45 6.06 9.96
CA ALA A 153 -6.98 6.50 11.25
C ALA A 153 -7.26 8.02 11.33
N TYR A 154 -6.65 8.82 10.45
CA TYR A 154 -6.79 10.27 10.39
C TYR A 154 -7.72 10.74 9.25
N ARG A 155 -8.10 9.87 8.30
CA ARG A 155 -8.82 10.28 7.08
C ARG A 155 -10.08 9.48 6.76
N LEU A 156 -10.24 8.26 7.27
CA LEU A 156 -11.38 7.40 6.95
C LEU A 156 -12.51 7.54 7.96
N SER A 157 -13.66 8.05 7.49
CA SER A 157 -14.83 8.27 8.33
C SER A 157 -15.49 6.99 8.86
N CYS A 158 -15.32 5.85 8.16
CA CYS A 158 -15.81 4.55 8.60
C CYS A 158 -15.13 4.05 9.89
N LEU A 159 -13.99 4.65 10.30
CA LEU A 159 -13.26 4.28 11.51
C LEU A 159 -13.74 5.00 12.78
N LYS A 160 -14.71 5.92 12.68
CA LYS A 160 -15.18 6.75 13.81
C LYS A 160 -15.63 5.97 15.03
N GLU A 161 -16.10 4.75 14.84
CA GLU A 161 -16.57 3.85 15.91
C GLU A 161 -15.63 2.65 16.13
N SER A 162 -14.46 2.64 15.49
CA SER A 162 -13.52 1.51 15.51
C SER A 162 -12.24 1.83 16.27
N ASP A 163 -11.80 0.88 17.09
CA ASP A 163 -10.49 0.94 17.75
C ASP A 163 -9.41 0.51 16.76
N VAL A 164 -8.45 1.40 16.47
CA VAL A 164 -7.40 1.15 15.47
C VAL A 164 -6.07 0.86 16.17
N PHE A 165 -5.40 -0.21 15.73
CA PHE A 165 -4.06 -0.58 16.16
C PHE A 165 -3.09 -0.46 15.00
N GLU A 166 -2.04 0.33 15.16
CA GLU A 166 -0.90 0.37 14.23
C GLU A 166 0.22 -0.47 14.82
N VAL A 167 0.60 -1.55 14.14
CA VAL A 167 1.69 -2.44 14.56
C VAL A 167 2.84 -2.27 13.58
N ASP A 168 3.99 -1.81 14.07
CA ASP A 168 5.19 -1.62 13.25
C ASP A 168 6.45 -1.49 14.14
N PHE A 169 7.61 -1.34 13.50
CA PHE A 169 8.88 -1.03 14.15
C PHE A 169 8.80 0.25 15.00
N PRO A 170 9.42 0.26 16.19
CA PRO A 170 9.37 1.41 17.10
C PRO A 170 9.82 2.72 16.43
N GLU A 171 10.90 2.68 15.67
CA GLU A 171 11.44 3.83 14.94
C GLU A 171 10.50 4.37 13.86
N VAL A 172 9.75 3.49 13.18
CA VAL A 172 8.74 3.88 12.18
C VAL A 172 7.57 4.60 12.85
N LEU A 173 7.04 4.01 13.93
CA LEU A 173 5.94 4.59 14.68
C LEU A 173 6.33 5.91 15.35
N GLN A 174 7.55 6.04 15.85
CA GLN A 174 8.05 7.25 16.48
C GLN A 174 8.12 8.41 15.48
N ILE A 175 8.80 8.22 14.34
CA ILE A 175 8.93 9.28 13.32
C ILE A 175 7.56 9.67 12.77
N LYS A 176 6.70 8.69 12.44
CA LYS A 176 5.34 8.96 11.98
C LYS A 176 4.56 9.79 13.01
N THR A 177 4.66 9.45 14.29
CA THR A 177 3.99 10.20 15.37
C THR A 177 4.48 11.63 15.44
N SER A 178 5.80 11.86 15.37
CA SER A 178 6.38 13.22 15.38
C SER A 178 5.95 14.05 14.16
N LEU A 179 5.93 13.46 12.96
CA LEU A 179 5.44 14.12 11.75
C LEU A 179 3.95 14.51 11.88
N LEU A 180 3.10 13.61 12.38
CA LEU A 180 1.68 13.87 12.56
C LEU A 180 1.40 14.87 13.68
N GLN A 181 2.19 14.86 14.76
CA GLN A 181 2.08 15.85 15.84
C GLN A 181 2.37 17.26 15.32
N ALA A 182 3.44 17.44 14.55
CA ALA A 182 3.77 18.71 13.92
C ALA A 182 2.69 19.15 12.91
N ALA A 183 2.06 18.22 12.19
CA ALA A 183 0.93 18.52 11.32
C ALA A 183 -0.28 19.06 12.11
N MET A 184 -0.57 18.50 13.28
CA MET A 184 -1.73 18.92 14.07
C MET A 184 -1.53 20.25 14.84
N GLU A 185 -0.35 20.87 14.76
CA GLU A 185 -0.13 22.17 15.39
C GLU A 185 -1.03 23.27 14.76
N PRO A 186 -1.58 24.20 15.56
CA PRO A 186 -2.60 25.15 15.09
C PRO A 186 -2.15 26.13 14.01
N THR A 187 -0.84 26.31 13.85
CA THR A 187 -0.24 27.34 12.99
C THR A 187 0.04 26.87 11.57
N ASN A 188 -0.19 25.59 11.28
CA ASN A 188 0.30 24.96 10.07
C ASN A 188 -0.85 24.68 9.08
N GLU A 189 -0.52 24.41 7.82
CA GLU A 189 -1.49 24.14 6.74
C GLU A 189 -2.43 22.93 7.00
N TYR A 190 -2.10 22.13 8.01
CA TYR A 190 -2.86 20.96 8.46
C TYR A 190 -3.70 21.22 9.73
N GLN A 191 -3.96 22.47 10.10
CA GLN A 191 -4.66 22.85 11.34
C GLN A 191 -5.99 22.14 11.62
N HIS A 192 -6.67 21.64 10.59
CA HIS A 192 -7.94 20.89 10.69
C HIS A 192 -7.77 19.38 10.78
N LEU A 193 -6.55 18.86 10.66
CA LEU A 193 -6.25 17.45 10.78
C LEU A 193 -6.55 17.00 12.21
N ARG A 194 -7.49 16.06 12.35
CA ARG A 194 -7.80 15.41 13.62
C ARG A 194 -7.87 13.91 13.37
N MET A 195 -7.55 13.13 14.41
CA MET A 195 -7.80 11.70 14.38
C MET A 195 -9.29 11.47 14.12
N THR A 196 -9.60 10.67 13.11
CA THR A 196 -10.98 10.36 12.72
C THR A 196 -11.46 9.08 13.40
N ALA A 197 -10.56 8.14 13.67
CA ALA A 197 -10.87 6.90 14.37
C ALA A 197 -11.31 7.13 15.83
N LYS A 198 -12.08 6.18 16.40
CA LYS A 198 -12.49 6.20 17.83
C LYS A 198 -11.28 6.27 18.75
N SER A 199 -10.30 5.40 18.48
CA SER A 199 -9.02 5.34 19.18
C SER A 199 -7.91 4.91 18.22
N LEU A 200 -6.68 5.29 18.54
CA LEU A 200 -5.49 4.86 17.81
C LEU A 200 -4.40 4.46 18.81
N THR A 201 -4.07 3.18 18.81
CA THR A 201 -3.02 2.61 19.66
C THR A 201 -1.86 2.15 18.80
N ARG A 202 -0.66 2.67 19.09
CA ARG A 202 0.57 2.28 18.39
C ARG A 202 1.29 1.20 19.18
N VAL A 203 1.54 0.07 18.53
CA VAL A 203 2.14 -1.12 19.13
C VAL A 203 3.50 -1.34 18.50
N ALA A 204 4.55 -0.98 19.23
CA ALA A 204 5.93 -1.21 18.80
C ALA A 204 6.27 -2.70 18.82
N ALA A 205 6.21 -3.34 17.66
CA ALA A 205 6.48 -4.76 17.52
C ALA A 205 6.94 -5.10 16.10
N ASP A 206 7.86 -6.05 16.02
CA ASP A 206 8.25 -6.68 14.76
C ASP A 206 7.37 -7.93 14.55
N ILE A 207 6.60 -7.94 13.47
CA ILE A 207 5.68 -9.05 13.15
C ILE A 207 6.40 -10.37 12.80
N ARG A 208 7.73 -10.31 12.61
CA ARG A 208 8.60 -11.48 12.41
C ARG A 208 8.88 -12.24 13.71
N GLU A 209 8.75 -11.57 14.84
CA GLU A 209 9.00 -12.14 16.17
C GLU A 209 7.75 -12.86 16.70
N HIS A 210 7.88 -13.71 17.71
CA HIS A 210 6.73 -14.46 18.23
C HIS A 210 5.86 -13.68 19.23
N ASP A 211 6.36 -12.57 19.77
CA ASP A 211 5.74 -11.84 20.87
C ASP A 211 4.83 -10.67 20.43
N TRP A 212 4.70 -10.40 19.12
CA TRP A 212 3.95 -9.23 18.64
C TRP A 212 2.45 -9.32 18.96
N VAL A 213 1.86 -10.52 18.95
CA VAL A 213 0.45 -10.75 19.31
C VAL A 213 0.24 -10.46 20.80
N GLU A 214 1.16 -10.90 21.65
CA GLU A 214 1.12 -10.63 23.10
C GLU A 214 1.24 -9.13 23.37
N LYS A 215 2.15 -8.43 22.68
CA LYS A 215 2.27 -6.96 22.73
C LYS A 215 0.97 -6.28 22.32
N LEU A 216 0.36 -6.74 21.22
CA LEU A 216 -0.91 -6.22 20.73
C LEU A 216 -2.04 -6.41 21.76
N GLN A 217 -2.16 -7.60 22.37
CA GLN A 217 -3.12 -7.87 23.44
C GLN A 217 -2.87 -6.99 24.68
N LYS A 218 -1.61 -6.85 25.12
CA LYS A 218 -1.23 -5.95 26.22
C LYS A 218 -1.57 -4.48 25.94
N SER A 219 -1.63 -4.07 24.68
CA SER A 219 -2.05 -2.74 24.25
C SER A 219 -3.57 -2.55 24.18
N GLY A 220 -4.37 -3.56 24.55
CA GLY A 220 -5.83 -3.46 24.63
C GLY A 220 -6.58 -4.08 23.45
N PHE A 221 -5.89 -4.80 22.56
CA PHE A 221 -6.56 -5.64 21.56
C PHE A 221 -7.32 -6.79 22.25
N LEU A 222 -8.55 -7.06 21.81
CA LEU A 222 -9.42 -8.08 22.39
C LEU A 222 -9.76 -9.12 21.32
N GLN A 223 -9.19 -10.34 21.45
CA GLN A 223 -9.34 -11.40 20.45
C GLN A 223 -10.80 -11.81 20.17
N GLU A 224 -11.70 -11.60 21.13
CA GLU A 224 -13.13 -11.92 21.02
C GLU A 224 -13.93 -10.86 20.20
N LYS A 225 -13.34 -9.69 19.91
CA LYS A 225 -14.02 -8.63 19.15
C LYS A 225 -13.82 -8.80 17.65
N ASN A 226 -14.87 -8.48 16.88
CA ASN A 226 -14.81 -8.51 15.42
C ASN A 226 -13.64 -7.65 14.94
N THR A 227 -12.79 -8.22 14.08
CA THR A 227 -11.53 -7.58 13.71
C THR A 227 -11.31 -7.59 12.19
N VAL A 228 -10.95 -6.42 11.65
CA VAL A 228 -10.41 -6.30 10.29
C VAL A 228 -8.89 -6.17 10.36
N TRP A 229 -8.17 -7.12 9.77
CA TRP A 229 -6.72 -7.14 9.66
C TRP A 229 -6.31 -6.60 8.29
N VAL A 230 -5.46 -5.58 8.26
CA VAL A 230 -4.95 -4.96 7.03
C VAL A 230 -3.46 -5.23 6.92
N LEU A 231 -3.07 -5.99 5.90
CA LEU A 231 -1.70 -6.34 5.55
C LEU A 231 -1.42 -5.75 4.16
N GLU A 232 -1.41 -4.43 4.06
CA GLU A 232 -1.10 -3.72 2.81
C GLU A 232 0.42 -3.64 2.61
N GLY A 233 0.91 -4.40 1.64
CA GLY A 233 2.25 -4.28 1.14
C GLY A 233 3.33 -4.82 2.06
N ILE A 234 3.02 -5.79 2.90
CA ILE A 234 3.94 -6.32 3.93
C ILE A 234 4.33 -7.79 3.73
N LEU A 235 3.40 -8.64 3.26
CA LEU A 235 3.58 -10.10 3.26
C LEU A 235 4.81 -10.56 2.48
N TYR A 236 5.07 -9.93 1.34
CA TYR A 236 6.15 -10.33 0.44
C TYR A 236 7.55 -10.02 0.98
N TYR A 237 7.71 -9.24 2.06
CA TYR A 237 9.01 -9.07 2.74
C TYR A 237 9.31 -10.13 3.80
N LEU A 238 8.30 -10.92 4.18
CA LEU A 238 8.47 -11.98 5.15
C LEU A 238 9.03 -13.21 4.45
N SER A 239 9.86 -13.99 5.15
CA SER A 239 10.15 -15.36 4.70
C SER A 239 8.87 -16.19 4.63
N HIS A 240 8.89 -17.29 3.89
CA HIS A 240 7.71 -18.15 3.76
C HIS A 240 7.15 -18.60 5.11
N SER A 241 8.01 -19.05 6.04
CA SER A 241 7.56 -19.47 7.38
C SER A 241 6.92 -18.33 8.17
N GLN A 242 7.51 -17.13 8.13
CA GLN A 242 6.97 -15.94 8.82
C GLN A 242 5.62 -15.52 8.24
N ALA A 243 5.48 -15.43 6.91
CA ALA A 243 4.22 -15.09 6.25
C ALA A 243 3.12 -16.10 6.60
N MET A 244 3.43 -17.40 6.52
CA MET A 244 2.48 -18.46 6.87
C MET A 244 2.10 -18.42 8.35
N GLN A 245 3.04 -18.12 9.24
CA GLN A 245 2.76 -17.96 10.66
C GLN A 245 1.81 -16.80 10.92
N VAL A 246 2.08 -15.61 10.36
CA VAL A 246 1.20 -14.43 10.50
C VAL A 246 -0.20 -14.73 9.97
N LEU A 247 -0.31 -15.30 8.77
CA LEU A 247 -1.61 -15.65 8.17
C LEU A 247 -2.37 -16.69 9.01
N LYS A 248 -1.66 -17.68 9.58
CA LYS A 248 -2.27 -18.70 10.44
C LYS A 248 -2.78 -18.10 11.75
N MET A 249 -2.00 -17.25 12.40
CA MET A 249 -2.40 -16.56 13.63
C MET A 249 -3.67 -15.72 13.43
N ILE A 250 -3.79 -15.03 12.28
CA ILE A 250 -5.00 -14.29 11.94
C ILE A 250 -6.17 -15.24 11.65
N ALA A 251 -5.93 -16.31 10.88
CA ALA A 251 -6.97 -17.29 10.54
C ALA A 251 -7.55 -17.98 11.79
N ASP A 252 -6.73 -18.23 12.82
CA ASP A 252 -7.19 -18.85 14.07
C ASP A 252 -8.25 -17.99 14.80
N ASN A 253 -8.27 -16.67 14.60
CA ASN A 253 -9.32 -15.80 15.13
C ASN A 253 -10.69 -16.02 14.47
N CYS A 254 -10.74 -16.63 13.28
CA CYS A 254 -12.01 -17.02 12.67
C CYS A 254 -12.77 -18.04 13.52
N GLY A 255 -12.10 -18.78 14.40
CA GLY A 255 -12.75 -19.70 15.34
C GLY A 255 -13.32 -19.00 16.59
N VAL A 256 -13.01 -17.73 16.79
CA VAL A 256 -13.32 -16.96 18.01
C VAL A 256 -14.30 -15.82 17.72
N THR A 257 -14.10 -15.10 16.62
CA THR A 257 -14.86 -13.89 16.29
C THR A 257 -14.99 -13.69 14.78
N HIS A 258 -15.86 -12.79 14.34
CA HIS A 258 -15.94 -12.45 12.92
C HIS A 258 -14.65 -11.70 12.52
N THR A 259 -13.87 -12.34 11.64
CA THR A 259 -12.54 -11.88 11.25
C THR A 259 -12.51 -11.64 9.75
N VAL A 260 -12.02 -10.47 9.34
CA VAL A 260 -11.75 -10.14 7.95
C VAL A 260 -10.25 -9.86 7.78
N LEU A 261 -9.64 -10.49 6.78
CA LEU A 261 -8.28 -10.22 6.32
C LEU A 261 -8.35 -9.48 4.99
N LEU A 262 -7.73 -8.30 4.94
CA LEU A 262 -7.43 -7.55 3.73
C LEU A 262 -5.92 -7.61 3.52
N ALA A 263 -5.46 -8.15 2.40
CA ALA A 263 -4.03 -8.31 2.13
C ALA A 263 -3.72 -8.20 0.63
N ASP A 264 -2.49 -7.85 0.30
CA ASP A 264 -1.97 -8.00 -1.05
C ASP A 264 -0.91 -9.10 -1.15
N PHE A 265 -0.96 -9.86 -2.26
CA PHE A 265 -0.04 -10.96 -2.54
C PHE A 265 0.65 -10.71 -3.88
N MET A 266 1.92 -11.09 -3.95
CA MET A 266 2.65 -11.15 -5.22
C MET A 266 2.68 -12.59 -5.74
N ASN A 267 2.68 -12.74 -7.06
CA ASN A 267 2.93 -14.02 -7.70
C ASN A 267 4.45 -14.34 -7.77
N LYS A 268 4.82 -15.55 -8.19
CA LYS A 268 6.23 -15.96 -8.23
C LYS A 268 7.11 -15.08 -9.11
N SER A 269 6.64 -14.69 -10.30
CA SER A 269 7.40 -13.84 -11.23
C SER A 269 7.80 -12.49 -10.64
N SER A 270 7.02 -11.99 -9.67
CA SER A 270 7.28 -10.73 -8.98
C SER A 270 8.46 -10.84 -7.99
N THR A 271 8.73 -12.01 -7.42
CA THR A 271 9.81 -12.18 -6.42
C THR A 271 11.15 -12.59 -7.03
N MET A 272 11.15 -13.16 -8.24
CA MET A 272 12.35 -13.63 -8.95
C MET A 272 13.20 -12.53 -9.60
N LEU A 273 13.04 -11.27 -9.18
CA LEU A 273 13.89 -10.17 -9.64
C LEU A 273 15.29 -10.31 -9.05
N SER A 274 16.32 -10.10 -9.88
CA SER A 274 17.73 -10.23 -9.47
C SER A 274 18.15 -9.32 -8.32
N THR A 275 17.35 -8.30 -7.99
CA THR A 275 17.57 -7.33 -6.92
C THR A 275 16.42 -7.25 -5.91
N SER A 276 15.51 -8.23 -5.91
CA SER A 276 14.32 -8.24 -5.04
C SER A 276 14.68 -8.53 -3.58
N THR A 277 14.09 -7.76 -2.67
CA THR A 277 14.05 -8.05 -1.22
C THR A 277 12.77 -8.79 -0.84
N PHE A 278 12.13 -9.46 -1.79
CA PHE A 278 10.91 -10.19 -1.57
C PHE A 278 11.19 -11.67 -1.40
N HIS A 279 10.60 -12.25 -0.37
CA HIS A 279 10.87 -13.62 0.06
C HIS A 279 9.63 -14.51 0.03
N PHE A 280 8.43 -13.91 0.04
CA PHE A 280 7.16 -14.63 -0.02
C PHE A 280 6.34 -14.26 -1.25
N TYR A 281 5.66 -15.26 -1.80
CA TYR A 281 4.71 -15.13 -2.90
C TYR A 281 3.62 -16.20 -2.77
N SER A 282 2.50 -15.96 -3.45
CA SER A 282 1.49 -16.96 -3.73
C SER A 282 0.88 -16.68 -5.09
N ASP A 283 0.93 -17.66 -5.99
CA ASP A 283 0.22 -17.58 -7.28
C ASP A 283 -1.30 -17.74 -7.12
N TRP A 284 -1.73 -18.38 -6.01
CA TRP A 284 -3.11 -18.79 -5.73
C TRP A 284 -3.51 -18.50 -4.27
N PRO A 285 -3.52 -17.23 -3.83
CA PRO A 285 -3.89 -16.92 -2.44
C PRO A 285 -5.35 -17.31 -2.12
N ASP A 286 -6.22 -17.32 -3.13
CA ASP A 286 -7.59 -17.84 -3.07
C ASP A 286 -7.69 -19.35 -2.80
N HIS A 287 -6.65 -20.13 -3.11
CA HIS A 287 -6.56 -21.54 -2.71
C HIS A 287 -5.81 -21.72 -1.38
N LEU A 288 -4.83 -20.85 -1.10
CA LEU A 288 -4.03 -20.88 0.12
C LEU A 288 -4.86 -20.55 1.37
N LEU A 289 -5.59 -19.45 1.37
CA LEU A 289 -6.27 -18.95 2.57
C LEU A 289 -7.34 -19.91 3.11
N PRO A 290 -8.14 -20.62 2.29
CA PRO A 290 -9.05 -21.64 2.79
C PRO A 290 -8.36 -22.77 3.57
N THR A 291 -7.14 -23.14 3.20
CA THR A 291 -6.36 -24.16 3.95
C THR A 291 -5.97 -23.73 5.36
N LEU A 292 -6.01 -22.42 5.65
CA LEU A 292 -5.65 -21.87 6.95
C LEU A 292 -6.86 -21.73 7.88
N GLY A 293 -8.08 -21.70 7.34
CA GLY A 293 -9.32 -21.61 8.10
C GLY A 293 -10.32 -20.55 7.61
N PHE A 294 -9.97 -19.72 6.61
CA PHE A 294 -10.90 -18.75 6.05
C PHE A 294 -12.00 -19.45 5.24
N SER A 295 -13.26 -19.06 5.46
CA SER A 295 -14.41 -19.70 4.81
C SER A 295 -14.86 -19.00 3.52
N ASP A 296 -14.60 -17.70 3.40
CA ASP A 296 -14.90 -16.91 2.21
C ASP A 296 -13.65 -16.17 1.76
N VAL A 297 -13.28 -16.29 0.48
CA VAL A 297 -12.08 -15.67 -0.08
C VAL A 297 -12.38 -15.11 -1.46
N LYS A 298 -12.19 -13.80 -1.60
CA LYS A 298 -12.30 -13.07 -2.86
C LYS A 298 -10.94 -12.52 -3.26
N LEU A 299 -10.55 -12.80 -4.50
CA LEU A 299 -9.34 -12.30 -5.13
C LEU A 299 -9.70 -11.33 -6.25
N SER A 300 -9.04 -10.18 -6.25
CA SER A 300 -9.05 -9.20 -7.33
C SER A 300 -7.65 -8.96 -7.86
N GLN A 301 -7.54 -8.60 -9.13
CA GLN A 301 -6.33 -8.08 -9.76
C GLN A 301 -6.51 -6.60 -10.09
N ILE A 302 -5.41 -5.86 -10.15
CA ILE A 302 -5.41 -4.50 -10.66
C ILE A 302 -6.06 -4.48 -12.06
N GLY A 303 -7.08 -3.64 -12.24
CA GLY A 303 -7.87 -3.53 -13.46
C GLY A 303 -9.19 -4.32 -13.45
N ASP A 304 -9.43 -5.21 -12.49
CA ASP A 304 -10.73 -5.85 -12.29
C ASP A 304 -11.81 -4.82 -11.93
N PRO A 305 -13.12 -5.12 -12.13
CA PRO A 305 -14.19 -4.15 -11.88
C PRO A 305 -14.17 -3.50 -10.49
N ASP A 306 -13.77 -4.23 -9.45
CA ASP A 306 -13.66 -3.69 -8.10
C ASP A 306 -12.26 -3.19 -7.71
N ALA A 307 -11.30 -3.22 -8.65
CA ALA A 307 -9.90 -2.80 -8.50
C ALA A 307 -9.41 -1.99 -9.72
N ASN A 308 -10.29 -1.16 -10.30
CA ASN A 308 -9.98 -0.30 -11.46
C ASN A 308 -10.12 1.19 -11.12
N PHE A 309 -11.22 1.57 -10.46
CA PHE A 309 -11.53 2.95 -10.05
C PHE A 309 -11.56 3.98 -11.20
N GLY A 310 -11.74 3.52 -12.44
CA GLY A 310 -11.67 4.36 -13.62
C GLY A 310 -10.27 4.86 -13.93
N LEU A 311 -9.21 4.31 -13.32
CA LEU A 311 -7.84 4.81 -13.47
C LEU A 311 -7.06 4.14 -14.62
N MET A 312 -7.69 3.20 -15.32
CA MET A 312 -7.09 2.38 -16.38
C MET A 312 -7.76 2.69 -17.72
N HIS A 313 -7.40 3.82 -18.32
CA HIS A 313 -8.07 4.32 -19.53
C HIS A 313 -7.57 3.68 -20.83
N ASP A 314 -6.28 3.36 -20.93
CA ASP A 314 -5.72 2.72 -22.13
C ASP A 314 -6.10 1.22 -22.14
N PRO A 315 -6.84 0.70 -23.14
CA PRO A 315 -7.19 -0.72 -23.20
C PRO A 315 -5.96 -1.63 -23.32
N LEU A 316 -4.86 -1.13 -23.88
CA LEU A 316 -3.60 -1.83 -24.06
C LEU A 316 -2.64 -1.67 -22.87
N ASN A 317 -3.11 -1.12 -21.75
CA ASN A 317 -2.28 -1.04 -20.55
C ASN A 317 -1.88 -2.43 -20.06
N MET A 318 -0.74 -2.50 -19.37
CA MET A 318 -0.12 -3.72 -18.89
C MET A 318 -1.05 -4.51 -17.96
N PHE A 319 -1.83 -3.85 -17.10
CA PHE A 319 -2.76 -4.53 -16.20
C PHE A 319 -3.88 -5.25 -16.96
N ASN A 320 -4.42 -4.62 -18.01
CA ASN A 320 -5.38 -5.25 -18.91
C ASN A 320 -4.78 -6.43 -19.66
N LYS A 321 -3.54 -6.29 -20.16
CA LYS A 321 -2.80 -7.41 -20.79
C LYS A 321 -2.64 -8.57 -19.81
N LEU A 322 -2.18 -8.32 -18.58
CA LEU A 322 -1.98 -9.35 -17.56
C LEU A 322 -3.30 -10.04 -17.16
N ARG A 323 -4.39 -9.29 -17.05
CA ARG A 323 -5.75 -9.80 -16.75
C ARG A 323 -6.31 -10.68 -17.86
N SER A 324 -5.95 -10.42 -19.11
CA SER A 324 -6.37 -11.24 -20.25
C SER A 324 -5.69 -12.61 -20.30
N LEU A 325 -4.59 -12.79 -19.56
CA LEU A 325 -3.83 -14.03 -19.52
C LEU A 325 -4.23 -14.89 -18.30
N PRO A 326 -4.33 -16.21 -18.44
CA PRO A 326 -4.50 -17.11 -17.30
C PRO A 326 -3.39 -16.92 -16.26
N ARG A 327 -3.72 -17.00 -14.96
CA ARG A 327 -2.73 -16.87 -13.86
C ARG A 327 -1.62 -17.94 -13.88
N SER A 328 -1.85 -19.06 -14.56
CA SER A 328 -0.83 -20.10 -14.78
C SER A 328 0.29 -19.64 -15.73
N VAL A 329 0.06 -18.59 -16.53
CA VAL A 329 1.05 -18.02 -17.45
C VAL A 329 2.03 -17.14 -16.69
N GLN A 330 3.28 -17.58 -16.61
CA GLN A 330 4.36 -16.92 -15.86
C GLN A 330 5.22 -15.98 -16.74
N THR A 331 5.10 -16.10 -18.06
CA THR A 331 5.79 -15.26 -19.06
C THR A 331 4.80 -14.89 -20.15
N HIS A 332 4.75 -13.62 -20.52
CA HIS A 332 3.85 -13.11 -21.55
C HIS A 332 4.24 -13.73 -22.91
N PRO A 333 3.27 -14.28 -23.67
CA PRO A 333 3.57 -15.02 -24.90
C PRO A 333 4.15 -14.14 -26.01
N ASP A 334 3.70 -12.87 -26.11
CA ASP A 334 4.08 -12.01 -27.24
C ASP A 334 5.47 -11.36 -27.10
N ASP A 335 5.85 -10.95 -25.89
CA ASP A 335 7.08 -10.17 -25.66
C ASP A 335 8.10 -10.88 -24.75
N GLY A 336 7.77 -12.08 -24.25
CA GLY A 336 8.65 -12.86 -23.39
C GLY A 336 8.87 -12.26 -22.00
N THR A 337 8.12 -11.23 -21.62
CA THR A 337 8.32 -10.55 -20.33
C THR A 337 7.68 -11.31 -19.17
N PRO A 338 8.28 -11.31 -17.96
CA PRO A 338 7.69 -11.99 -16.81
C PRO A 338 6.32 -11.40 -16.44
N CYS A 339 5.39 -12.30 -16.19
CA CYS A 339 3.98 -11.99 -15.94
C CYS A 339 3.78 -11.64 -14.44
N ARG A 340 4.14 -10.41 -14.05
CA ARG A 340 4.14 -9.94 -12.66
C ARG A 340 2.77 -9.46 -12.22
N ARG A 341 2.25 -10.04 -11.15
CA ARG A 341 0.91 -9.75 -10.62
C ARG A 341 0.97 -9.33 -9.16
N LEU A 342 0.07 -8.41 -8.84
CA LEU A 342 -0.34 -8.07 -7.49
C LEU A 342 -1.81 -8.45 -7.34
N TYR A 343 -2.09 -9.36 -6.41
CA TYR A 343 -3.43 -9.79 -6.05
C TYR A 343 -3.88 -9.02 -4.82
N LEU A 344 -5.09 -8.47 -4.87
CA LEU A 344 -5.76 -7.87 -3.73
C LEU A 344 -6.77 -8.88 -3.21
N VAL A 345 -6.66 -9.25 -1.94
CA VAL A 345 -7.38 -10.39 -1.38
C VAL A 345 -8.16 -9.96 -0.15
N GLN A 346 -9.46 -10.24 -0.17
CA GLN A 346 -10.31 -10.19 1.00
C GLN A 346 -10.62 -11.64 1.39
N ALA A 347 -10.32 -12.02 2.62
CA ALA A 347 -10.73 -13.29 3.18
C ALA A 347 -11.51 -13.06 4.49
N SER A 348 -12.47 -13.90 4.80
CA SER A 348 -13.21 -13.80 6.06
C SER A 348 -13.61 -15.16 6.63
N GLY A 349 -13.88 -15.16 7.92
CA GLY A 349 -14.38 -16.31 8.67
C GLY A 349 -15.00 -15.88 9.99
N SER A 350 -15.86 -16.75 10.53
CA SER A 350 -16.54 -16.53 11.81
C SER A 350 -16.73 -17.87 12.53
N PRO A 351 -16.94 -17.87 13.86
CA PRO A 351 -17.29 -19.07 14.60
C PRO A 351 -18.49 -19.75 13.96
N ARG A 352 -18.46 -21.09 13.95
CA ARG A 352 -19.55 -21.91 13.41
C ARG A 352 -20.73 -22.02 14.35
#